data_AF-A0A966G3J9-F1
#
_entry.id   AF-A0A966G3J9-F1
#
_cell.length_a   1.000
_cell.length_b   1.000
_cell.length_c   1.000
_cell.angle_alpha   90.00
_cell.angle_beta   90.00
_cell.angle_gamma   90.00
#
_symmetry.space_group_name_H-M   'P 1'
#
loop_
_entity.id
_entity.type
_entity.pdbx_description
1 polymer ?
#
loop_
_entity_poly.entity_id
_entity_poly.type
_entity_poly.pdbx_seq_one_letter_code
_entity_poly.pdbx_strand_id
1 'polypeptide(L)'
;NPPVIHRDLKPSNILLKDRSGHSIGNVYLIDFGSVQTVAQQEQATLTIVGTYGYMPPEQFGGRTVAASDLYSLGATLIYLATGIHPADLPQKDGKIQLNNLANLSPAFVHWLGQLIEPSLEKRFVSAQAANQALNTLHEMQLTASNLEKPAGSRVQLQKSEEKIKISLPPEGFTPKLIGLGAFAIAWNAFLLVWTGGAVSIPLWMSWFFLLFSLPFWFVGLGMLYQIIYCLKGEEIITIDRQEIVAIQRIWGLTLSGKKKMAREHINKLVKADSYHTKDSDGDRVYVPMALTIWAGTKEYTISSKTKEYLSNPEIEWLAAELSQWLGIPITNN
;
A
#
# COMPACT_ATOMS: atom_id res chain seq x y z
N ASN A 1 -0.69 24.06 -34.63
CA ASN A 1 -1.54 24.09 -33.43
C ASN A 1 -0.66 24.05 -32.19
N PRO A 2 -0.12 25.20 -31.74
CA PRO A 2 0.70 25.23 -30.54
C PRO A 2 -0.13 24.90 -29.30
N PRO A 3 0.46 24.27 -28.26
CA PRO A 3 -0.22 24.01 -27.01
C PRO A 3 -0.63 25.31 -26.31
N VAL A 4 -1.81 25.29 -25.71
CA VAL A 4 -2.50 26.43 -25.10
C VAL A 4 -2.67 26.14 -23.60
N ILE A 5 -2.28 27.09 -22.75
CA ILE A 5 -2.45 27.00 -21.29
C ILE A 5 -3.54 27.99 -20.87
N HIS A 6 -4.54 27.55 -20.10
CA HIS A 6 -5.70 28.34 -19.71
C HIS A 6 -5.41 29.32 -18.57
N ARG A 7 -4.61 28.92 -17.57
CA ARG A 7 -4.13 29.74 -16.42
C ARG A 7 -5.19 30.20 -15.40
N ASP A 8 -6.48 29.99 -15.66
CA ASP A 8 -7.57 30.39 -14.75
C ASP A 8 -8.71 29.36 -14.73
N LEU A 9 -8.36 28.07 -14.67
CA LEU A 9 -9.34 27.01 -14.55
C LEU A 9 -9.95 27.01 -13.14
N LYS A 10 -11.26 27.21 -13.05
CA LYS A 10 -12.04 27.30 -11.81
C LYS A 10 -13.52 26.95 -12.07
N PRO A 11 -14.35 26.70 -11.04
CA PRO A 11 -15.74 26.32 -11.25
C PRO A 11 -16.55 27.28 -12.13
N SER A 12 -16.36 28.60 -11.99
CA SER A 12 -17.10 29.59 -12.80
C SER A 12 -16.74 29.57 -14.29
N ASN A 13 -15.62 28.95 -14.65
CA ASN A 13 -15.14 28.85 -16.03
C ASN A 13 -15.52 27.48 -16.66
N ILE A 14 -16.35 26.70 -15.98
CA ILE A 14 -16.86 25.41 -16.45
C ILE A 14 -18.38 25.50 -16.60
N LEU A 15 -18.88 25.34 -17.83
CA LEU A 15 -20.30 25.30 -18.13
C LEU A 15 -20.80 23.87 -18.29
N LEU A 16 -22.00 23.62 -17.79
CA LEU A 16 -22.73 22.37 -17.95
C LEU A 16 -23.95 22.62 -18.83
N LYS A 17 -24.03 21.94 -19.97
CA LYS A 17 -25.12 22.07 -20.95
C LYS A 17 -25.81 20.73 -21.21
N ASP A 18 -26.99 20.77 -21.82
CA ASP A 18 -27.68 19.59 -22.36
C ASP A 18 -28.04 18.51 -21.32
N ARG A 19 -28.27 18.94 -20.07
CA ARG A 19 -28.80 18.06 -19.02
C ARG A 19 -30.23 17.67 -19.35
N SER A 20 -30.48 16.37 -19.47
CA SER A 20 -31.83 15.83 -19.73
C SER A 20 -32.00 14.47 -19.05
N GLY A 21 -33.08 14.31 -18.27
CA GLY A 21 -33.37 13.06 -17.55
C GLY A 21 -32.18 12.55 -16.73
N HIS A 22 -31.65 11.38 -17.11
CA HIS A 22 -30.48 10.73 -16.48
C HIS A 22 -29.12 11.12 -17.12
N SER A 23 -29.10 12.01 -18.12
CA SER A 23 -27.86 12.50 -18.74
C SER A 23 -27.25 13.62 -17.92
N ILE A 24 -25.97 13.45 -17.56
CA ILE A 24 -25.18 14.40 -16.77
C ILE A 24 -24.88 15.70 -17.55
N GLY A 25 -25.09 15.68 -18.87
CA GLY A 25 -24.85 16.79 -19.79
C GLY A 25 -23.42 16.85 -20.31
N ASN A 26 -23.14 17.86 -21.13
CA ASN A 26 -21.82 18.16 -21.68
C ASN A 26 -21.11 19.21 -20.81
N VAL A 27 -19.79 19.05 -20.63
CA VAL A 27 -18.92 19.98 -19.90
C VAL A 27 -18.13 20.81 -20.91
N TYR A 28 -18.20 22.14 -20.77
CA TYR A 28 -17.47 23.08 -21.62
C TYR A 28 -16.59 23.98 -20.78
N LEU A 29 -15.33 24.15 -21.20
CA LEU A 29 -14.43 25.14 -20.63
C LEU A 29 -14.64 26.47 -21.36
N ILE A 30 -14.75 27.56 -20.61
CA ILE A 30 -14.94 28.91 -21.13
C ILE A 30 -13.87 29.86 -20.57
N ASP A 31 -13.87 31.10 -21.08
CA ASP A 31 -12.99 32.18 -20.63
C ASP A 31 -11.49 31.91 -20.87
N PHE A 32 -11.12 31.89 -22.15
CA PHE A 32 -9.74 31.84 -22.61
C PHE A 32 -9.04 33.21 -22.58
N GLY A 33 -9.57 34.20 -21.84
CA GLY A 33 -9.00 35.55 -21.78
C GLY A 33 -7.62 35.62 -21.11
N SER A 34 -7.27 34.59 -20.34
CA SER A 34 -5.99 34.45 -19.63
C SER A 34 -5.00 33.52 -20.34
N VAL A 35 -5.31 33.09 -21.56
CA VAL A 35 -4.53 32.08 -22.27
C VAL A 35 -3.13 32.56 -22.65
N GLN A 36 -2.16 31.65 -22.53
CA GLN A 36 -0.83 31.84 -23.09
C GLN A 36 -0.43 30.66 -23.97
N THR A 37 0.12 30.97 -25.14
CA THR A 37 0.80 30.00 -25.99
C THR A 37 2.21 29.74 -25.47
N VAL A 38 2.65 28.48 -25.43
CA VAL A 38 3.99 28.12 -24.91
C VAL A 38 5.11 28.86 -25.65
N ALA A 39 4.96 29.10 -26.96
CA ALA A 39 5.92 29.86 -27.77
C ALA A 39 6.06 31.35 -27.38
N GLN A 40 5.08 31.89 -26.64
CA GLN A 40 5.02 33.30 -26.25
C GLN A 40 5.55 33.54 -24.83
N GLN A 41 6.01 32.48 -24.15
CA GLN A 41 6.54 32.53 -22.79
C GLN A 41 7.90 33.23 -22.70
N GLU A 42 8.68 33.24 -23.79
CA GLU A 42 10.02 33.87 -23.84
C GLU A 42 9.99 35.40 -23.97
N GLN A 43 8.84 35.99 -24.33
CA GLN A 43 8.73 37.43 -24.65
C GLN A 43 7.69 38.19 -23.80
N ALA A 44 6.98 37.52 -22.89
CA ALA A 44 5.87 38.11 -22.15
C ALA A 44 6.30 38.76 -20.83
N THR A 45 5.72 39.93 -20.53
CA THR A 45 5.79 40.61 -19.23
C THR A 45 5.14 39.75 -18.13
N LEU A 46 5.79 39.70 -16.95
CA LEU A 46 5.35 38.96 -15.76
C LEU A 46 4.02 39.50 -15.21
N THR A 47 2.90 39.15 -15.86
CA THR A 47 1.56 39.45 -15.35
C THR A 47 1.04 38.22 -14.63
N ILE A 48 0.89 38.33 -13.32
CA ILE A 48 0.26 37.30 -12.49
C ILE A 48 -1.25 37.36 -12.80
N VAL A 49 -1.74 36.33 -13.46
CA VAL A 49 -3.15 36.15 -13.81
C VAL A 49 -3.57 34.83 -13.19
N GLY A 50 -4.74 34.77 -12.57
CA GLY A 50 -5.27 33.56 -11.94
C GLY A 50 -6.09 33.87 -10.68
N THR A 51 -6.97 32.95 -10.31
CA THR A 51 -7.83 33.07 -9.12
C THR A 51 -7.17 32.46 -7.89
N TYR A 52 -7.13 33.20 -6.79
CA TYR A 52 -6.58 32.75 -5.51
C TYR A 52 -7.23 31.44 -5.04
N GLY A 53 -6.44 30.52 -4.49
CA GLY A 53 -6.88 29.18 -4.09
C GLY A 53 -6.89 28.13 -5.22
N TYR A 54 -7.10 28.54 -6.47
CA TYR A 54 -7.03 27.64 -7.64
C TYR A 54 -5.67 27.73 -8.35
N MET A 55 -5.00 28.87 -8.25
CA MET A 55 -3.72 29.14 -8.90
C MET A 55 -2.57 28.29 -8.32
N PRO A 56 -1.76 27.62 -9.16
CA PRO A 56 -0.60 26.87 -8.71
C PRO A 56 0.59 27.76 -8.32
N PRO A 57 1.53 27.25 -7.49
CA PRO A 57 2.66 28.02 -6.96
C PRO A 57 3.59 28.58 -8.05
N GLU A 58 3.84 27.84 -9.13
CA GLU A 58 4.72 28.29 -10.21
C GLU A 58 4.16 29.47 -11.02
N GLN A 59 2.84 29.70 -10.98
CA GLN A 59 2.17 30.78 -11.69
C GLN A 59 2.44 32.16 -11.04
N PHE A 60 2.71 32.20 -9.74
CA PHE A 60 3.16 33.42 -9.05
C PHE A 60 4.52 33.92 -9.58
N GLY A 61 5.36 33.00 -10.07
CA GLY A 61 6.64 33.32 -10.71
C GLY A 61 6.55 33.53 -12.23
N GLY A 62 5.35 33.50 -12.82
CA GLY A 62 5.14 33.59 -14.27
C GLY A 62 5.62 32.37 -15.07
N ARG A 63 5.86 31.23 -14.42
CA ARG A 63 6.42 30.01 -15.03
C ARG A 63 5.33 28.96 -15.26
N THR A 64 4.26 29.34 -15.95
CA THR A 64 3.15 28.42 -16.23
C THR A 64 3.55 27.37 -17.26
N VAL A 65 3.16 26.13 -17.01
CA VAL A 65 3.33 24.99 -17.91
C VAL A 65 1.99 24.26 -18.07
N ALA A 66 1.88 23.28 -18.96
CA ALA A 66 0.64 22.50 -19.12
C ALA A 66 0.18 21.85 -17.80
N ALA A 67 1.11 21.43 -16.95
CA ALA A 67 0.83 20.88 -15.62
C ALA A 67 0.29 21.91 -14.61
N SER A 68 0.36 23.21 -14.91
CA SER A 68 -0.24 24.27 -14.07
C SER A 68 -1.76 24.21 -14.10
N ASP A 69 -2.37 23.99 -15.27
CA ASP A 69 -3.83 23.83 -15.39
C ASP A 69 -4.34 22.57 -14.66
N LEU A 70 -3.50 21.54 -14.50
CA LEU A 70 -3.85 20.33 -13.75
C LEU A 70 -4.01 20.59 -12.25
N TYR A 71 -3.19 21.48 -11.68
CA TYR A 71 -3.36 21.90 -10.30
C TYR A 71 -4.68 22.65 -10.11
N SER A 72 -4.96 23.60 -11.01
CA SER A 72 -6.21 24.37 -11.01
C SER A 72 -7.44 23.48 -11.16
N LEU A 73 -7.35 22.44 -12.00
CA LEU A 73 -8.36 21.38 -12.11
C LEU A 73 -8.51 20.61 -10.80
N GLY A 74 -7.41 20.20 -10.17
CA GLY A 74 -7.43 19.52 -8.88
C GLY A 74 -8.11 20.36 -7.79
N ALA A 75 -7.76 21.64 -7.66
CA ALA A 75 -8.41 22.58 -6.75
C ALA A 75 -9.92 22.73 -7.05
N THR A 76 -10.29 22.75 -8.33
CA THR A 76 -11.69 22.77 -8.77
C THR A 76 -12.44 21.51 -8.35
N LEU A 77 -11.86 20.33 -8.56
CA LEU A 77 -12.47 19.05 -8.17
C LEU A 77 -12.62 18.93 -6.65
N ILE A 78 -11.65 19.43 -5.88
CA ILE A 78 -11.73 19.48 -4.41
C ILE A 78 -12.91 20.35 -3.97
N TYR A 79 -13.06 21.54 -4.56
CA TYR A 79 -14.20 22.41 -4.28
C TYR A 79 -15.54 21.71 -4.60
N LEU A 80 -15.62 21.02 -5.74
CA LEU A 80 -16.84 20.28 -6.12
C LEU A 80 -17.14 19.10 -5.19
N ALA A 81 -16.12 18.42 -4.66
CA ALA A 81 -16.28 17.28 -3.77
C ALA A 81 -16.61 17.68 -2.31
N THR A 82 -16.13 18.84 -1.87
CA THR A 82 -16.21 19.27 -0.46
C THR A 82 -17.18 20.42 -0.22
N GLY A 83 -17.45 21.24 -1.23
CA GLY A 83 -18.14 22.52 -1.10
C GLY A 83 -17.33 23.61 -0.39
N ILE A 84 -16.06 23.35 -0.04
CA ILE A 84 -15.18 24.26 0.71
C ILE A 84 -14.19 24.90 -0.26
N HIS A 85 -14.03 26.22 -0.20
CA HIS A 85 -13.08 26.93 -1.04
C HIS A 85 -11.64 26.41 -0.80
N PRO A 86 -10.84 26.12 -1.85
CA PRO A 86 -9.54 25.45 -1.67
C PRO A 86 -8.56 26.16 -0.74
N ALA A 87 -8.62 27.50 -0.68
CA ALA A 87 -7.76 28.28 0.21
C ALA A 87 -8.10 28.14 1.71
N ASP A 88 -9.33 27.72 2.03
CA ASP A 88 -9.82 27.57 3.40
C ASP A 88 -9.53 26.16 3.96
N LEU A 89 -9.03 25.26 3.12
CA LEU A 89 -8.70 23.89 3.51
C LEU A 89 -7.37 23.83 4.30
N PRO A 90 -7.23 22.86 5.22
CA PRO A 90 -5.96 22.65 5.92
C PRO A 90 -4.82 22.39 4.94
N GLN A 91 -3.71 23.11 5.13
CA GLN A 91 -2.50 22.97 4.33
C GLN A 91 -1.30 22.63 5.21
N LYS A 92 -0.40 21.83 4.66
CA LYS A 92 0.92 21.53 5.24
C LYS A 92 1.96 21.61 4.13
N ASP A 93 3.03 22.36 4.37
CA ASP A 93 4.12 22.56 3.39
C ASP A 93 3.63 23.05 2.01
N GLY A 94 2.59 23.91 2.00
CA GLY A 94 1.98 24.43 0.77
C GLY A 94 1.10 23.45 0.00
N LYS A 95 0.82 22.26 0.56
CA LYS A 95 -0.05 21.24 -0.02
C LYS A 95 -1.34 21.08 0.77
N ILE A 96 -2.47 21.06 0.07
CA ILE A 96 -3.81 20.80 0.65
C ILE A 96 -3.85 19.37 1.21
N GLN A 97 -4.30 19.24 2.45
CA GLN A 97 -4.46 17.95 3.12
C GLN A 97 -5.79 17.32 2.73
N LEU A 98 -5.77 16.33 1.82
CA LEU A 98 -6.97 15.66 1.32
C LEU A 98 -7.56 14.61 2.28
N ASN A 99 -6.78 14.19 3.27
CA ASN A 99 -7.18 13.16 4.21
C ASN A 99 -8.39 13.65 5.03
N ASN A 100 -9.48 12.89 5.00
CA ASN A 100 -10.73 13.15 5.73
C ASN A 100 -11.58 14.34 5.22
N LEU A 101 -11.29 14.92 4.04
CA LEU A 101 -12.06 16.05 3.53
C LEU A 101 -13.44 15.68 2.97
N ALA A 102 -13.59 14.46 2.45
CA ALA A 102 -14.83 13.96 1.87
C ALA A 102 -14.84 12.43 1.87
N ASN A 103 -16.02 11.85 1.60
CA ASN A 103 -16.20 10.41 1.46
C ASN A 103 -15.72 9.91 0.09
N LEU A 104 -14.43 10.10 -0.20
CA LEU A 104 -13.78 9.72 -1.44
C LEU A 104 -13.00 8.42 -1.25
N SER A 105 -12.94 7.59 -2.29
CA SER A 105 -12.13 6.38 -2.27
C SER A 105 -10.65 6.74 -2.11
N PRO A 106 -9.85 5.94 -1.38
CA PRO A 106 -8.44 6.27 -1.18
C PRO A 106 -7.63 6.33 -2.49
N ALA A 107 -8.01 5.51 -3.47
CA ALA A 107 -7.46 5.53 -4.82
C ALA A 107 -7.66 6.90 -5.51
N PHE A 108 -8.88 7.44 -5.43
CA PHE A 108 -9.19 8.74 -6.02
C PHE A 108 -8.50 9.89 -5.26
N VAL A 109 -8.39 9.79 -3.93
CA VAL A 109 -7.63 10.75 -3.11
C VAL A 109 -6.17 10.79 -3.52
N HIS A 110 -5.54 9.64 -3.78
CA HIS A 110 -4.15 9.58 -4.25
C HIS A 110 -4.00 10.25 -5.63
N TRP A 111 -4.87 9.93 -6.58
CA TRP A 111 -4.87 10.54 -7.91
C TRP A 111 -5.09 12.06 -7.84
N LEU A 112 -6.06 12.53 -7.05
CA LEU A 112 -6.32 13.95 -6.84
C LEU A 112 -5.14 14.65 -6.16
N GLY A 113 -4.49 13.97 -5.21
CA GLY A 113 -3.29 14.43 -4.53
C GLY A 113 -2.08 14.62 -5.44
N GLN A 114 -1.99 13.84 -6.54
CA GLN A 114 -0.97 14.03 -7.58
C GLN A 114 -1.28 15.21 -8.50
N LEU A 115 -2.56 15.53 -8.76
CA LEU A 115 -2.93 16.74 -9.52
C LEU A 115 -2.52 18.03 -8.81
N ILE A 116 -2.72 18.10 -7.50
CA ILE A 116 -2.44 19.29 -6.67
C ILE A 116 -1.04 19.29 -6.06
N GLU A 117 -0.11 18.49 -6.57
CA GLU A 117 1.25 18.42 -6.04
C GLU A 117 2.01 19.74 -6.32
N PRO A 118 2.53 20.45 -5.30
CA PRO A 118 3.23 21.73 -5.52
C PRO A 118 4.48 21.60 -6.40
N SER A 119 5.20 20.47 -6.29
CA SER A 119 6.37 20.18 -7.12
C SER A 119 5.97 19.66 -8.50
N LEU A 120 6.40 20.37 -9.56
CA LEU A 120 6.15 19.97 -10.95
C LEU A 120 6.70 18.57 -11.30
N GLU A 121 7.82 18.17 -10.69
CA GLU A 121 8.46 16.86 -10.94
C GLU A 121 7.61 15.69 -10.42
N LYS A 122 6.78 15.94 -9.41
CA LYS A 122 5.91 14.94 -8.79
C LYS A 122 4.45 15.03 -9.27
N ARG A 123 4.09 16.10 -9.98
CA ARG A 123 2.76 16.30 -10.59
C ARG A 123 2.67 15.50 -11.89
N PHE A 124 1.45 15.20 -12.32
CA PHE A 124 1.23 14.66 -13.66
C PHE A 124 1.81 15.58 -14.74
N VAL A 125 2.53 14.98 -15.70
CA VAL A 125 3.20 15.71 -16.78
C VAL A 125 2.21 16.30 -17.78
N SER A 126 1.04 15.67 -17.98
CA SER A 126 0.02 16.10 -18.94
C SER A 126 -1.39 15.66 -18.55
N ALA A 127 -2.40 16.29 -19.15
CA ALA A 127 -3.80 15.91 -19.00
C ALA A 127 -4.07 14.48 -19.49
N GLN A 128 -3.39 14.05 -20.56
CA GLN A 128 -3.46 12.67 -21.05
C GLN A 128 -2.95 11.68 -20.01
N ALA A 129 -1.81 11.96 -19.37
CA ALA A 129 -1.25 11.09 -18.33
C ALA A 129 -2.19 11.01 -17.11
N ALA A 130 -2.75 12.14 -16.68
CA ALA A 130 -3.72 12.17 -15.59
C ALA A 130 -5.00 11.37 -15.94
N ASN A 131 -5.53 11.52 -17.16
CA ASN A 131 -6.71 10.80 -17.61
C ASN A 131 -6.46 9.29 -17.76
N GLN A 132 -5.29 8.89 -18.27
CA GLN A 132 -4.88 7.49 -18.32
C GLN A 132 -4.84 6.88 -16.92
N ALA A 133 -4.20 7.55 -15.96
CA ALA A 133 -4.17 7.10 -14.57
C ALA A 133 -5.59 6.94 -13.97
N LEU A 134 -6.50 7.86 -14.26
CA LEU A 134 -7.90 7.78 -13.82
C LEU A 134 -8.64 6.59 -14.45
N ASN A 135 -8.45 6.34 -15.75
CA ASN A 135 -9.05 5.20 -16.43
C ASN A 135 -8.52 3.88 -15.87
N THR A 136 -7.23 3.79 -15.56
CA THR A 136 -6.65 2.60 -14.92
C THR A 136 -7.29 2.35 -13.55
N LEU A 137 -7.59 3.39 -12.76
CA LEU A 137 -8.33 3.20 -11.49
C LEU A 137 -9.72 2.59 -11.72
N HIS A 138 -10.42 3.02 -12.76
CA HIS A 138 -11.73 2.45 -13.12
C HIS A 138 -11.60 0.99 -13.57
N GLU A 139 -10.62 0.67 -14.41
CA GLU A 139 -10.34 -0.69 -14.86
C GLU A 139 -9.96 -1.62 -13.70
N MET A 140 -9.16 -1.14 -12.74
CA MET A 140 -8.84 -1.89 -11.52
C MET A 140 -10.09 -2.21 -10.71
N GLN A 141 -11.01 -1.26 -10.60
CA GLN A 141 -12.27 -1.46 -9.89
C GLN A 141 -13.16 -2.52 -10.57
N LEU A 142 -13.21 -2.51 -11.91
CA LEU A 142 -13.92 -3.54 -12.69
C LEU A 142 -13.26 -4.92 -12.54
N THR A 143 -11.93 -4.97 -12.61
CA THR A 143 -11.16 -6.22 -12.52
C THR A 143 -11.32 -6.88 -11.15
N ALA A 144 -11.21 -6.09 -10.08
CA ALA A 144 -11.38 -6.60 -8.73
C ALA A 144 -12.83 -7.04 -8.46
N SER A 145 -13.84 -6.37 -9.05
CA SER A 145 -15.22 -6.86 -8.95
C SER A 145 -15.47 -8.18 -9.67
N ASN A 146 -14.65 -8.53 -10.67
CA ASN A 146 -14.77 -9.79 -11.42
C ASN A 146 -13.98 -10.94 -10.77
N LEU A 147 -12.98 -10.64 -9.94
CA LEU A 147 -12.19 -11.63 -9.22
C LEU A 147 -12.88 -12.00 -7.90
N GLU A 148 -13.64 -13.09 -7.92
CA GLU A 148 -14.22 -13.64 -6.70
C GLU A 148 -13.16 -14.27 -5.80
N LYS A 149 -13.43 -14.28 -4.49
CA LYS A 149 -12.58 -14.97 -3.52
C LYS A 149 -12.46 -16.44 -3.92
N PRO A 150 -11.23 -16.99 -4.07
CA PRO A 150 -11.04 -18.39 -4.45
C PRO A 150 -11.78 -19.35 -3.51
N ALA A 151 -12.46 -20.34 -4.09
CA ALA A 151 -13.21 -21.34 -3.33
C ALA A 151 -12.30 -22.08 -2.35
N GLY A 152 -12.70 -22.14 -1.07
CA GLY A 152 -11.92 -22.78 -0.02
C GLY A 152 -10.80 -21.91 0.58
N SER A 153 -10.65 -20.65 0.15
CA SER A 153 -9.65 -19.76 0.73
C SER A 153 -9.91 -19.48 2.21
N ARG A 154 -8.87 -19.76 3.02
CA ARG A 154 -8.85 -19.52 4.47
C ARG A 154 -8.45 -18.09 4.83
N VAL A 155 -8.00 -17.31 3.85
CA VAL A 155 -7.68 -15.89 4.03
C VAL A 155 -8.97 -15.12 4.30
N GLN A 156 -8.95 -14.26 5.32
CA GLN A 156 -10.07 -13.36 5.60
C GLN A 156 -9.70 -11.93 5.24
N LEU A 157 -10.56 -11.30 4.45
CA LEU A 157 -10.40 -9.92 4.00
C LEU A 157 -11.57 -9.10 4.50
N GLN A 158 -11.28 -8.08 5.31
CA GLN A 158 -12.26 -7.09 5.75
C GLN A 158 -11.86 -5.74 5.19
N LYS A 159 -12.73 -5.15 4.37
CA LYS A 159 -12.50 -3.83 3.78
C LYS A 159 -13.51 -2.84 4.31
N SER A 160 -13.03 -1.63 4.52
CA SER A 160 -13.81 -0.42 4.73
C SER A 160 -13.14 0.70 3.94
N GLU A 161 -13.80 1.85 3.83
CA GLU A 161 -13.20 3.02 3.17
C GLU A 161 -11.91 3.49 3.86
N GLU A 162 -11.77 3.25 5.16
CA GLU A 162 -10.66 3.77 5.96
C GLU A 162 -9.54 2.75 6.24
N LYS A 163 -9.90 1.46 6.30
CA LYS A 163 -8.97 0.38 6.61
C LYS A 163 -9.26 -0.90 5.82
N ILE A 164 -8.19 -1.60 5.46
CA ILE A 164 -8.21 -2.97 4.95
C ILE A 164 -7.46 -3.87 5.93
N LYS A 165 -8.10 -4.97 6.34
CA LYS A 165 -7.54 -5.96 7.24
C LYS A 165 -7.49 -7.31 6.54
N ILE A 166 -6.28 -7.81 6.36
CA ILE A 166 -5.98 -9.13 5.80
C ILE A 166 -5.57 -10.03 6.95
N SER A 167 -6.29 -11.12 7.16
CA SER A 167 -5.92 -12.14 8.15
C SER A 167 -5.49 -13.39 7.41
N LEU A 168 -4.20 -13.69 7.48
CA LEU A 168 -3.59 -14.88 6.93
C LEU A 168 -3.75 -16.03 7.94
N PRO A 169 -4.25 -17.19 7.50
CA PRO A 169 -4.43 -18.35 8.38
C PRO A 169 -3.09 -18.91 8.85
N PRO A 170 -3.05 -19.80 9.84
CA PRO A 170 -1.84 -20.54 10.17
C PRO A 170 -1.38 -21.43 9.01
N GLU A 171 -0.05 -21.61 8.91
CA GLU A 171 0.60 -22.52 7.95
C GLU A 171 0.03 -23.93 8.05
N GLY A 172 -0.36 -24.35 9.26
CA GLY A 172 -0.93 -25.65 9.53
C GLY A 172 0.16 -26.70 9.66
N PHE A 173 -0.20 -27.96 9.44
CA PHE A 173 0.73 -29.07 9.57
C PHE A 173 1.53 -29.26 8.28
N THR A 174 2.85 -29.14 8.36
CA THR A 174 3.78 -29.37 7.25
C THR A 174 4.69 -30.56 7.58
N PRO A 175 5.18 -31.34 6.60
CA PRO A 175 6.08 -32.47 6.87
C PRO A 175 7.36 -32.07 7.64
N LYS A 176 7.83 -30.82 7.47
CA LYS A 176 8.96 -30.26 8.24
C LYS A 176 8.70 -30.24 9.75
N LEU A 177 7.45 -30.09 10.18
CA LEU A 177 7.06 -30.14 11.60
C LEU A 177 7.24 -31.52 12.22
N ILE A 178 7.18 -32.61 11.44
CA ILE A 178 7.43 -33.96 11.97
C ILE A 178 8.88 -34.07 12.44
N GLY A 179 9.82 -33.68 11.58
CA GLY A 179 11.24 -33.69 11.91
C GLY A 179 11.58 -32.75 13.06
N LEU A 180 11.09 -31.50 12.98
CA LEU A 180 11.30 -30.52 14.05
C LEU A 180 10.66 -30.96 15.38
N GLY A 181 9.46 -31.54 15.34
CA GLY A 181 8.73 -32.03 16.51
C GLY A 181 9.45 -33.20 17.18
N ALA A 182 9.86 -34.20 16.41
CA ALA A 182 10.64 -35.32 16.93
C ALA A 182 11.97 -34.86 17.55
N PHE A 183 12.67 -33.95 16.87
CA PHE A 183 13.90 -33.36 17.38
C PHE A 183 13.67 -32.54 18.65
N ALA A 184 12.61 -31.71 18.70
CA ALA A 184 12.27 -30.93 19.89
C ALA A 184 11.95 -31.84 21.09
N ILE A 185 11.22 -32.94 20.88
CA ILE A 185 10.95 -33.92 21.95
C ILE A 185 12.25 -34.52 22.47
N ALA A 186 13.12 -35.01 21.57
CA ALA A 186 14.40 -35.60 21.94
C ALA A 186 15.31 -34.59 22.68
N TRP A 187 15.39 -33.36 22.18
CA TRP A 187 16.19 -32.27 22.74
C TRP A 187 15.73 -31.87 24.14
N ASN A 188 14.41 -31.66 24.32
CA ASN A 188 13.86 -31.29 25.62
C ASN A 188 13.97 -32.46 26.63
N ALA A 189 13.80 -33.71 26.18
CA ALA A 189 14.00 -34.89 27.04
C ALA A 189 15.47 -35.02 27.49
N PHE A 190 16.42 -34.82 26.57
CA PHE A 190 17.83 -34.78 26.89
C PHE A 190 18.16 -33.69 27.92
N LEU A 191 17.67 -32.47 27.71
CA LEU A 191 17.88 -31.37 28.65
C LEU A 191 17.24 -31.61 30.02
N LEU A 192 16.08 -32.26 30.07
CA LEU A 192 15.43 -32.60 31.33
C LEU A 192 16.27 -33.59 32.12
N VAL A 193 16.78 -34.65 31.48
CA VAL A 193 17.69 -35.61 32.12
C VAL A 193 19.00 -34.95 32.54
N TRP A 194 19.59 -34.11 31.67
CA TRP A 194 20.82 -33.37 31.96
C TRP A 194 20.67 -32.43 33.16
N THR A 195 19.63 -31.59 33.14
CA THR A 195 19.35 -30.58 34.17
C THR A 195 18.89 -31.25 35.46
N GLY A 196 18.08 -32.30 35.39
CA GLY A 196 17.62 -33.07 36.55
C GLY A 196 18.77 -33.85 37.21
N GLY A 197 19.67 -34.41 36.42
CA GLY A 197 20.89 -35.07 36.92
C GLY A 197 21.80 -34.10 37.68
N ALA A 198 21.85 -32.82 37.27
CA ALA A 198 22.61 -31.79 37.97
C ALA A 198 22.08 -31.51 39.39
N VAL A 199 20.80 -31.76 39.69
CA VAL A 199 20.21 -31.57 41.03
C VAL A 199 20.71 -32.63 42.02
N SER A 200 21.07 -33.82 41.53
CA SER A 200 21.57 -34.93 42.35
C SER A 200 23.07 -34.83 42.68
N ILE A 201 23.76 -33.80 42.16
CA ILE A 201 25.20 -33.56 42.35
C ILE A 201 25.39 -32.49 43.44
N PRO A 202 26.48 -32.51 44.23
CA PRO A 202 26.74 -31.49 45.26
C PRO A 202 26.58 -30.04 44.77
N LEU A 203 26.02 -29.19 45.62
CA LEU A 203 25.60 -27.83 45.31
C LEU A 203 26.69 -26.97 44.66
N TRP A 204 27.95 -27.13 45.07
CA TRP A 204 29.10 -26.37 44.54
C TRP A 204 29.45 -26.72 43.09
N MET A 205 28.99 -27.87 42.57
CA MET A 205 29.08 -28.27 41.16
C MET A 205 27.76 -28.04 40.42
N SER A 206 26.61 -28.29 41.07
CA SER A 206 25.28 -28.21 40.46
C SER A 206 24.96 -26.86 39.80
N TRP A 207 25.29 -25.74 40.46
CA TRP A 207 24.96 -24.40 39.96
C TRP A 207 25.56 -24.08 38.59
N PHE A 208 26.77 -24.58 38.31
CA PHE A 208 27.42 -24.42 37.00
C PHE A 208 26.66 -25.13 35.90
N PHE A 209 26.26 -26.39 36.12
CA PHE A 209 25.50 -27.17 35.15
C PHE A 209 24.10 -26.60 34.89
N LEU A 210 23.45 -26.07 35.94
CA LEU A 210 22.16 -25.41 35.82
C LEU A 210 22.27 -24.13 34.96
N LEU A 211 23.22 -23.24 35.27
CA LEU A 211 23.45 -22.03 34.47
C LEU A 211 23.86 -22.36 33.03
N PHE A 212 24.71 -23.37 32.85
CA PHE A 212 25.14 -23.83 31.54
C PHE A 212 23.98 -24.36 30.69
N SER A 213 22.97 -24.98 31.32
CA SER A 213 21.80 -25.51 30.61
C SER A 213 20.82 -24.43 30.12
N LEU A 214 20.84 -23.22 30.71
CA LEU A 214 19.85 -22.16 30.43
C LEU A 214 19.75 -21.77 28.94
N PRO A 215 20.86 -21.50 28.20
CA PRO A 215 20.78 -21.18 26.77
C PRO A 215 20.15 -22.30 25.95
N PHE A 216 20.36 -23.56 26.33
CA PHE A 216 19.81 -24.70 25.61
C PHE A 216 18.31 -24.90 25.86
N TRP A 217 17.83 -24.53 27.05
CA TRP A 217 16.39 -24.43 27.33
C TRP A 217 15.72 -23.37 26.45
N PHE A 218 16.37 -22.23 26.20
CA PHE A 218 15.86 -21.24 25.23
C PHE A 218 15.74 -21.81 23.81
N VAL A 219 16.70 -22.63 23.38
CA VAL A 219 16.61 -23.33 22.08
C VAL A 219 15.43 -24.31 22.07
N GLY A 220 15.25 -25.11 23.13
CA GLY A 220 14.13 -26.04 23.27
C GLY A 220 12.76 -25.35 23.24
N LEU A 221 12.61 -24.27 23.99
CA LEU A 221 11.41 -23.43 24.01
C LEU A 221 11.18 -22.72 22.67
N GLY A 222 12.25 -22.29 21.99
CA GLY A 222 12.18 -21.68 20.67
C GLY A 222 11.60 -22.63 19.60
N MET A 223 12.02 -23.90 19.62
CA MET A 223 11.46 -24.92 18.72
C MET A 223 9.99 -25.20 19.01
N LEU A 224 9.60 -25.30 20.29
CA LEU A 224 8.19 -25.45 20.69
C LEU A 224 7.36 -24.24 20.24
N TYR A 225 7.87 -23.03 20.44
CA TYR A 225 7.23 -21.81 19.96
C TYR A 225 7.03 -21.84 18.44
N GLN A 226 8.03 -22.26 17.67
CA GLN A 226 7.92 -22.38 16.21
C GLN A 226 6.84 -23.39 15.79
N ILE A 227 6.75 -24.53 16.47
CA ILE A 227 5.71 -25.54 16.23
C ILE A 227 4.31 -24.96 16.52
N ILE A 228 4.15 -24.33 17.69
CA ILE A 228 2.87 -23.71 18.10
C ILE A 228 2.48 -22.61 17.10
N TYR A 229 3.42 -21.75 16.70
CA TYR A 229 3.17 -20.69 15.73
C TYR A 229 2.79 -21.24 14.35
N CYS A 230 3.42 -22.31 13.87
CA CYS A 230 3.05 -22.92 12.59
C CYS A 230 1.62 -23.48 12.62
N LEU A 231 1.20 -24.08 13.74
CA LEU A 231 -0.12 -24.68 13.90
C LEU A 231 -1.25 -23.67 14.17
N LYS A 232 -0.96 -22.57 14.87
CA LYS A 232 -1.99 -21.65 15.42
C LYS A 232 -1.66 -20.17 15.25
N GLY A 233 -0.50 -19.84 14.70
CA GLY A 233 -0.07 -18.47 14.46
C GLY A 233 -0.85 -17.87 13.30
N GLU A 234 -1.55 -16.78 13.57
CA GLU A 234 -2.22 -15.97 12.57
C GLU A 234 -1.36 -14.72 12.32
N GLU A 235 -1.29 -14.30 11.06
CA GLU A 235 -0.69 -13.03 10.69
C GLU A 235 -1.77 -12.06 10.22
N ILE A 236 -1.88 -10.92 10.88
CA ILE A 236 -2.87 -9.89 10.58
C ILE A 236 -2.15 -8.67 10.07
N ILE A 237 -2.48 -8.29 8.83
CA ILE A 237 -1.99 -7.09 8.17
C ILE A 237 -3.14 -6.11 8.18
N THR A 238 -2.97 -4.98 8.85
CA THR A 238 -3.92 -3.87 8.85
C THR A 238 -3.27 -2.71 8.14
N ILE A 239 -3.95 -2.18 7.12
CA ILE A 239 -3.54 -0.96 6.42
C ILE A 239 -4.67 0.03 6.66
N ASP A 240 -4.38 1.12 7.37
CA ASP A 240 -5.33 2.21 7.61
C ASP A 240 -4.95 3.47 6.79
N ARG A 241 -5.47 4.66 7.13
CA ARG A 241 -5.12 5.91 6.43
C ARG A 241 -3.70 6.41 6.74
N GLN A 242 -3.08 5.97 7.83
CA GLN A 242 -1.82 6.49 8.36
C GLN A 242 -0.68 5.48 8.26
N GLU A 243 -0.91 4.21 8.61
CA GLU A 243 0.12 3.18 8.70
C GLU A 243 -0.31 1.79 8.21
N ILE A 244 0.69 1.00 7.82
CA ILE A 244 0.62 -0.44 7.66
C ILE A 244 1.17 -1.07 8.94
N VAL A 245 0.37 -1.90 9.59
CA VAL A 245 0.72 -2.64 10.80
C VAL A 245 0.55 -4.14 10.52
N ALA A 246 1.64 -4.88 10.60
CA ALA A 246 1.64 -6.34 10.57
C ALA A 246 1.89 -6.88 11.98
N ILE A 247 0.92 -7.63 12.51
CA ILE A 247 0.99 -8.26 13.84
C ILE A 247 0.86 -9.78 13.75
N GLN A 248 1.54 -10.45 14.66
CA GLN A 248 1.45 -11.90 14.86
C GLN A 248 0.58 -12.21 16.08
N ARG A 249 -0.36 -13.15 15.92
CA ARG A 249 -1.30 -13.54 16.96
C ARG A 249 -1.27 -15.05 17.16
N ILE A 250 -1.28 -15.50 18.42
CA ILE A 250 -1.55 -16.91 18.76
C ILE A 250 -2.69 -16.92 19.79
N TRP A 251 -3.73 -17.72 19.56
CA TRP A 251 -4.89 -17.86 20.47
C TRP A 251 -5.46 -16.54 20.99
N GLY A 252 -5.54 -15.54 20.12
CA GLY A 252 -6.11 -14.27 20.54
C GLY A 252 -5.11 -13.27 21.14
N LEU A 253 -3.90 -13.70 21.51
CA LEU A 253 -2.87 -12.86 22.11
C LEU A 253 -1.92 -12.30 21.05
N THR A 254 -1.73 -10.98 21.06
CA THR A 254 -0.80 -10.27 20.17
C THR A 254 0.62 -10.43 20.71
N LEU A 255 1.49 -11.13 19.99
CA LEU A 255 2.83 -11.47 20.46
C LEU A 255 3.88 -10.43 20.06
N SER A 256 3.77 -9.88 18.85
CA SER A 256 4.73 -8.92 18.32
C SER A 256 4.17 -8.19 17.09
N GLY A 257 4.38 -6.88 17.01
CA GLY A 257 4.13 -6.08 15.81
C GLY A 257 5.41 -5.96 15.00
N LYS A 258 5.49 -6.64 13.85
CA LYS A 258 6.75 -6.78 13.11
C LYS A 258 7.13 -5.54 12.32
N LYS A 259 6.17 -4.76 11.81
CA LYS A 259 6.46 -3.59 10.97
C LYS A 259 5.36 -2.54 11.07
N LYS A 260 5.77 -1.29 11.32
CA LYS A 260 4.99 -0.06 11.12
C LYS A 260 5.58 0.71 9.95
N MET A 261 4.78 1.02 8.95
CA MET A 261 5.18 1.79 7.77
C MET A 261 4.13 2.85 7.49
N ALA A 262 4.53 4.09 7.22
CA ALA A 262 3.57 5.14 6.90
C ALA A 262 2.96 4.89 5.51
N ARG A 263 1.63 5.03 5.41
CA ARG A 263 0.88 4.82 4.16
C ARG A 263 1.28 5.79 3.06
N GLU A 264 1.62 7.03 3.43
CA GLU A 264 2.03 8.07 2.48
C GLU A 264 3.24 7.68 1.62
N HIS A 265 4.04 6.72 2.08
CA HIS A 265 5.21 6.23 1.35
C HIS A 265 4.92 5.05 0.44
N ILE A 266 3.69 4.49 0.44
CA ILE A 266 3.35 3.38 -0.46
C ILE A 266 3.38 3.90 -1.89
N ASN A 267 4.32 3.40 -2.67
CA ASN A 267 4.55 3.87 -4.03
C ASN A 267 4.43 2.76 -5.08
N LYS A 268 4.53 1.49 -4.67
CA LYS A 268 4.56 0.37 -5.60
C LYS A 268 4.00 -0.91 -4.99
N LEU A 269 3.19 -1.61 -5.78
CA LEU A 269 2.81 -3.00 -5.55
C LEU A 269 3.52 -3.85 -6.58
N VAL A 270 4.27 -4.85 -6.14
CA VAL A 270 5.01 -5.76 -7.01
C VAL A 270 4.48 -7.17 -6.83
N LYS A 271 4.07 -7.81 -7.92
CA LYS A 271 3.76 -9.24 -7.95
C LYS A 271 4.90 -9.97 -8.64
N ALA A 272 5.52 -10.92 -7.94
CA ALA A 272 6.52 -11.81 -8.50
C ALA A 272 5.87 -13.18 -8.76
N ASP A 273 5.93 -13.66 -10.00
CA ASP A 273 5.39 -14.96 -10.36
C ASP A 273 6.24 -16.10 -9.78
N SER A 274 5.65 -17.29 -9.62
CA SER A 274 6.39 -18.44 -9.10
C SER A 274 7.33 -19.01 -10.16
N TYR A 275 8.57 -19.33 -9.77
CA TYR A 275 9.56 -19.92 -10.66
C TYR A 275 10.39 -20.99 -9.93
N HIS A 276 11.17 -21.76 -10.70
CA HIS A 276 12.14 -22.70 -10.16
C HIS A 276 13.55 -22.13 -10.33
N THR A 277 14.32 -22.12 -9.25
CA THR A 277 15.75 -21.79 -9.27
C THR A 277 16.58 -22.99 -8.82
N LYS A 278 17.89 -22.91 -9.01
CA LYS A 278 18.83 -23.83 -8.34
C LYS A 278 19.39 -23.14 -7.10
N ASP A 279 19.55 -23.88 -6.00
CA ASP A 279 20.29 -23.39 -4.84
C ASP A 279 21.81 -23.50 -5.06
N SER A 280 22.57 -23.11 -4.03
CA SER A 280 24.03 -23.16 -4.01
C SER A 280 24.60 -24.57 -4.18
N ASP A 281 23.80 -25.61 -3.90
CA ASP A 281 24.17 -27.02 -4.03
C ASP A 281 23.72 -27.63 -5.37
N GLY A 282 23.03 -26.84 -6.21
CA GLY A 282 22.58 -27.21 -7.55
C GLY A 282 21.18 -27.86 -7.59
N ASP A 283 20.51 -27.98 -6.45
CA ASP A 283 19.20 -28.58 -6.31
C ASP A 283 18.08 -27.63 -6.76
N ARG A 284 17.04 -28.19 -7.39
CA ARG A 284 15.89 -27.40 -7.86
C ARG A 284 15.03 -26.96 -6.67
N VAL A 285 15.03 -25.67 -6.40
CA VAL A 285 14.19 -25.02 -5.37
C VAL A 285 13.04 -24.27 -6.04
N TYR A 286 11.83 -24.51 -5.54
CA TYR A 286 10.62 -23.78 -5.96
C TYR A 286 10.52 -22.46 -5.19
N VAL A 287 10.45 -21.34 -5.93
CA VAL A 287 10.16 -20.01 -5.39
C VAL A 287 8.67 -19.72 -5.62
N PRO A 288 7.88 -19.61 -4.54
CA PRO A 288 6.45 -19.35 -4.64
C PRO A 288 6.15 -17.93 -5.09
N MET A 289 4.93 -17.73 -5.61
CA MET A 289 4.43 -16.41 -5.94
C MET A 289 4.41 -15.51 -4.69
N ALA A 290 4.70 -14.23 -4.88
CA ALA A 290 4.78 -13.25 -3.80
C ALA A 290 4.19 -11.90 -4.21
N LEU A 291 3.52 -11.25 -3.27
CA LEU A 291 3.04 -9.87 -3.39
C LEU A 291 3.82 -8.99 -2.42
N THR A 292 4.57 -8.03 -2.95
CA THR A 292 5.37 -7.09 -2.15
C THR A 292 4.77 -5.69 -2.20
N ILE A 293 4.51 -5.13 -1.02
CA ILE A 293 4.08 -3.76 -0.80
C ILE A 293 5.32 -2.91 -0.47
N TRP A 294 5.67 -1.98 -1.34
CA TRP A 294 6.78 -1.05 -1.14
C TRP A 294 6.29 0.26 -0.53
N ALA A 295 6.90 0.65 0.59
CA ALA A 295 6.68 1.91 1.28
C ALA A 295 8.02 2.64 1.47
N GLY A 296 8.41 3.48 0.51
CA GLY A 296 9.72 4.13 0.48
C GLY A 296 10.85 3.11 0.38
N THR A 297 11.71 3.03 1.41
CA THR A 297 12.81 2.05 1.51
C THR A 297 12.41 0.75 2.21
N LYS A 298 11.19 0.67 2.75
CA LYS A 298 10.71 -0.51 3.45
C LYS A 298 9.81 -1.32 2.53
N GLU A 299 9.88 -2.64 2.67
CA GLU A 299 9.00 -3.56 1.97
C GLU A 299 8.32 -4.54 2.94
N TYR A 300 7.11 -4.92 2.56
CA TYR A 300 6.37 -5.99 3.20
C TYR A 300 5.90 -6.99 2.15
N THR A 301 6.40 -8.21 2.25
CA THR A 301 6.12 -9.29 1.30
C THR A 301 5.12 -10.27 1.89
N ILE A 302 3.99 -10.42 1.22
CA ILE A 302 3.03 -11.50 1.41
C ILE A 302 3.46 -12.60 0.45
N SER A 303 4.16 -13.61 0.94
CA SER A 303 4.53 -14.78 0.16
C SER A 303 4.05 -16.06 0.81
N SER A 304 3.82 -17.05 -0.04
CA SER A 304 3.72 -18.43 0.41
C SER A 304 5.09 -18.86 0.94
N LYS A 305 5.25 -19.38 2.17
CA LYS A 305 6.52 -20.04 2.56
C LYS A 305 6.64 -21.47 2.03
N THR A 306 5.49 -22.05 1.68
CA THR A 306 5.32 -23.39 1.12
C THR A 306 4.18 -23.35 0.11
N LYS A 307 4.14 -24.24 -0.87
CA LYS A 307 3.09 -24.30 -1.91
C LYS A 307 1.65 -24.42 -1.35
N GLU A 308 1.52 -24.81 -0.08
CA GLU A 308 0.28 -25.09 0.63
C GLU A 308 -0.20 -23.92 1.52
N TYR A 309 0.62 -22.89 1.74
CA TYR A 309 0.28 -21.81 2.66
C TYR A 309 -0.71 -20.82 2.05
N LEU A 310 -0.33 -20.28 0.89
CA LEU A 310 -1.13 -19.40 0.04
C LEU A 310 -1.03 -19.91 -1.40
N SER A 311 -2.19 -20.16 -2.02
CA SER A 311 -2.27 -20.56 -3.42
C SER A 311 -2.07 -19.38 -4.37
N ASN A 312 -1.61 -19.63 -5.59
CA ASN A 312 -1.44 -18.57 -6.60
C ASN A 312 -2.73 -17.75 -6.83
N PRO A 313 -3.93 -18.38 -6.95
CA PRO A 313 -5.18 -17.62 -7.08
C PRO A 313 -5.49 -16.74 -5.87
N GLU A 314 -5.11 -17.14 -4.65
CA GLU A 314 -5.27 -16.29 -3.46
C GLU A 314 -4.37 -15.07 -3.51
N ILE A 315 -3.14 -15.22 -3.99
CA ILE A 315 -2.20 -14.09 -4.13
C ILE A 315 -2.66 -13.15 -5.25
N GLU A 316 -3.15 -13.66 -6.37
CA GLU A 316 -3.72 -12.86 -7.46
C GLU A 316 -4.96 -12.09 -7.02
N TRP A 317 -5.90 -12.76 -6.34
CA TRP A 317 -7.06 -12.12 -5.76
C TRP A 317 -6.67 -11.04 -4.75
N LEU A 318 -5.78 -11.35 -3.78
CA LEU A 318 -5.30 -10.36 -2.81
C LEU A 318 -4.60 -9.16 -3.47
N ALA A 319 -3.80 -9.41 -4.51
CA ALA A 319 -3.11 -8.36 -5.24
C ALA A 319 -4.09 -7.42 -5.93
N ALA A 320 -5.10 -7.96 -6.62
CA ALA A 320 -6.15 -7.16 -7.26
C ALA A 320 -6.92 -6.32 -6.23
N GLU A 321 -7.28 -6.92 -5.09
CA GLU A 321 -8.04 -6.26 -4.03
C GLU A 321 -7.25 -5.15 -3.34
N LEU A 322 -5.97 -5.38 -3.08
CA LEU A 322 -5.06 -4.36 -2.54
C LEU A 322 -4.80 -3.26 -3.55
N SER A 323 -4.59 -3.60 -4.81
CA SER A 323 -4.37 -2.67 -5.92
C SER A 323 -5.57 -1.74 -6.10
N GLN A 324 -6.78 -2.29 -6.09
CA GLN A 324 -8.01 -1.52 -6.13
C GLN A 324 -8.13 -0.59 -4.92
N TRP A 325 -7.95 -1.10 -3.71
CA TRP A 325 -8.17 -0.31 -2.49
C TRP A 325 -7.12 0.81 -2.31
N LEU A 326 -5.88 0.55 -2.72
CA LEU A 326 -4.79 1.53 -2.69
C LEU A 326 -4.80 2.48 -3.89
N GLY A 327 -5.38 2.07 -5.02
CA GLY A 327 -5.30 2.80 -6.29
C GLY A 327 -3.92 2.77 -6.93
N ILE A 328 -3.16 1.70 -6.70
CA ILE A 328 -1.77 1.55 -7.18
C ILE A 328 -1.73 0.35 -8.13
N PRO A 329 -1.23 0.51 -9.38
CA PRO A 329 -1.15 -0.60 -10.32
C PRO A 329 -0.15 -1.66 -9.86
N ILE A 330 -0.46 -2.92 -10.15
CA ILE A 330 0.44 -4.04 -9.90
C ILE A 330 1.53 -4.02 -10.96
N THR A 331 2.79 -3.99 -10.53
CA THR A 331 3.94 -4.23 -11.40
C THR A 331 4.30 -5.71 -11.34
N ASN A 332 4.29 -6.40 -12.48
CA ASN A 332 4.81 -7.76 -12.56
C ASN A 332 6.34 -7.72 -12.66
N ASN A 333 7.02 -8.61 -11.95
CA ASN A 333 8.48 -8.68 -11.88
C ASN A 333 9.02 -10.03 -12.34
#